data_AF-A0A2D5P5Y5-F1
#
_entry.id   AF-A0A2D5P5Y5-F1
#
_cell.length_a   1.000
_cell.length_b   1.000
_cell.length_c   1.000
_cell.angle_alpha   90.00
_cell.angle_beta   90.00
_cell.angle_gamma   90.00
#
_symmetry.space_group_name_H-M   'P 1'
#
loop_
_entity.id
_entity.type
_entity.pdbx_description
1 polymer ?
#
loop_
_entity_poly.entity_id
_entity_poly.type
_entity_poly.pdbx_seq_one_letter_code
_entity_poly.pdbx_strand_id
1 'polypeptide(L)' 'MNYNIVVIVSIVICAILSFLLSYYGALLILDENSGLFKVAQLVLAIVSMTTFYAPIKHILLKYMNIDESETIDD' A
#
# COMPACT_ATOMS: atom_id res chain seq x y z
N MET A 1 -15.43 13.98 9.42
CA MET A 1 -13.99 14.36 9.44
C MET A 1 -13.03 13.21 9.84
N ASN A 2 -13.53 11.98 10.06
CA ASN A 2 -12.71 10.82 10.48
C ASN A 2 -12.28 9.93 9.30
N TYR A 3 -13.17 9.74 8.30
CA TYR A 3 -12.91 8.91 7.10
C TYR A 3 -11.65 9.34 6.32
N ASN A 4 -11.44 10.65 6.15
CA ASN A 4 -10.29 11.16 5.41
C ASN A 4 -8.96 10.82 6.10
N ILE A 5 -8.94 10.78 7.43
CA ILE A 5 -7.78 10.36 8.23
C ILE A 5 -7.50 8.86 8.04
N VAL A 6 -8.53 8.02 7.98
CA VAL A 6 -8.39 6.58 7.68
C VAL A 6 -7.74 6.37 6.32
N VAL A 7 -8.22 7.10 5.31
CA VAL A 7 -7.72 7.02 3.94
C VAL A 7 -6.26 7.43 3.91
N ILE A 8 -5.88 8.56 4.53
CA ILE A 8 -4.49 9.01 4.59
C ILE A 8 -3.60 7.97 5.28
N VAL A 9 -4.01 7.44 6.44
CA VAL A 9 -3.23 6.43 7.16
C VAL A 9 -3.07 5.15 6.33
N SER A 10 -4.13 4.70 5.64
CA SER A 10 -4.06 3.53 4.77
C SER A 10 -3.09 3.71 3.59
N ILE A 11 -3.05 4.90 2.99
CA ILE A 11 -2.12 5.24 1.91
C ILE A 11 -0.68 5.24 2.43
N VAL A 12 -0.43 5.83 3.60
CA VAL A 12 0.91 5.88 4.21
C VAL A 12 1.42 4.47 4.51
N ILE A 13 0.60 3.62 5.14
CA ILE A 13 0.97 2.23 5.44
C ILE A 13 1.21 1.45 4.13
N CYS A 14 0.34 1.62 3.13
CA CYS A 14 0.50 0.97 1.82
C CYS A 14 1.81 1.41 1.13
N ALA A 15 2.16 2.69 1.21
CA ALA A 15 3.40 3.21 0.62
C ALA A 15 4.64 2.63 1.29
N ILE A 16 4.67 2.59 2.64
CA ILE A 16 5.80 2.02 3.40
C ILE A 16 5.96 0.53 3.08
N LEU A 17 4.85 -0.23 3.13
CA LEU A 17 4.88 -1.66 2.84
C LEU A 17 5.31 -1.93 1.40
N SER A 18 4.75 -1.21 0.43
CA SER A 18 5.10 -1.40 -0.98
C SER A 18 6.55 -1.07 -1.26
N PHE A 19 7.11 -0.06 -0.60
CA PHE A 19 8.52 0.28 -0.72
C PHE A 19 9.44 -0.82 -0.18
N LEU A 20 9.14 -1.34 1.02
CA LEU A 20 9.89 -2.43 1.62
C LEU A 20 9.79 -3.70 0.77
N LEU A 21 8.57 -4.10 0.40
CA LEU A 21 8.33 -5.31 -0.38
C LEU A 21 9.00 -5.26 -1.75
N SER A 22 8.98 -4.09 -2.37
CA SER A 22 9.62 -3.84 -3.65
C SER A 22 11.15 -3.99 -3.58
N TYR A 23 11.78 -3.43 -2.56
CA TYR A 23 13.23 -3.53 -2.38
C TYR A 23 13.65 -4.98 -2.08
N TYR A 24 13.04 -5.61 -1.07
CA TYR A 24 13.39 -6.99 -0.71
C TYR A 24 12.98 -8.01 -1.77
N GLY A 25 11.85 -7.79 -2.46
CA GLY A 25 11.38 -8.64 -3.55
C GLY A 25 12.29 -8.55 -4.78
N ALA A 26 12.78 -7.36 -5.11
CA ALA A 26 13.75 -7.18 -6.19
C ALA A 26 15.08 -7.86 -5.82
N LEU A 27 15.55 -7.72 -4.57
CA LEU A 27 16.81 -8.30 -4.10
C LEU A 27 16.82 -9.84 -4.12
N LEU A 28 15.65 -10.48 -3.95
CA LEU A 28 15.54 -11.94 -4.03
C LEU A 28 15.68 -12.48 -5.46
N ILE A 29 15.34 -11.68 -6.47
CA ILE A 29 15.31 -12.10 -7.88
C ILE A 29 16.56 -11.61 -8.61
N LEU A 30 17.06 -10.42 -8.25
CA LEU A 30 18.08 -9.70 -8.99
C LEU A 30 19.11 -9.08 -8.06
N ASP A 31 20.37 -9.12 -8.47
CA ASP A 31 21.47 -8.53 -7.71
C ASP A 31 21.40 -7.00 -7.73
N GLU A 32 21.75 -6.36 -6.62
CA GLU A 32 21.60 -4.91 -6.39
C GLU A 32 22.43 -4.08 -7.38
N ASN A 33 23.55 -4.64 -7.86
CA ASN A 33 24.43 -4.01 -8.84
C ASN A 33 23.93 -4.10 -10.29
N SER A 34 22.82 -4.81 -10.56
CA SER A 34 22.30 -4.94 -11.91
C SER A 34 21.47 -3.71 -12.31
N GLY A 35 21.65 -3.21 -13.54
CA GLY A 35 20.86 -2.07 -14.05
C GLY A 35 19.35 -2.34 -14.11
N LEU A 36 18.97 -3.62 -14.14
CA LEU A 36 17.59 -4.09 -14.13
C LEU A 36 16.96 -4.11 -12.73
N PHE A 37 17.76 -4.01 -11.66
CA PHE A 37 17.28 -4.03 -10.27
C PHE A 37 16.24 -2.95 -10.01
N LYS A 38 16.52 -1.72 -10.47
CA LYS A 38 15.61 -0.57 -10.35
C LYS A 38 14.30 -0.77 -11.13
N VAL A 39 14.38 -1.43 -12.28
CA VAL A 39 13.20 -1.71 -13.11
C VAL A 39 12.31 -2.75 -12.43
N ALA A 40 12.91 -3.85 -11.94
CA ALA A 40 12.20 -4.88 -11.19
C ALA A 40 11.59 -4.30 -9.89
N GLN A 41 12.35 -3.49 -9.15
CA GLN A 41 11.88 -2.77 -7.97
C GLN A 41 10.65 -1.94 -8.31
N LEU A 42 10.70 -1.12 -9.36
CA LEU A 42 9.58 -0.26 -9.74
C LEU A 42 8.33 -1.05 -10.13
N VAL A 43 8.46 -2.13 -10.91
CA VAL A 43 7.34 -3.00 -11.27
C VAL A 43 6.73 -3.66 -10.03
N LEU A 44 7.57 -4.21 -9.15
CA LEU A 44 7.14 -4.79 -7.88
C LEU A 44 6.44 -3.76 -6.99
N ALA A 45 6.93 -2.51 -6.93
CA ALA A 45 6.32 -1.45 -6.14
C ALA A 45 4.90 -1.12 -6.63
N ILE A 46 4.71 -0.98 -7.95
CA ILE A 46 3.42 -0.67 -8.55
C ILE A 46 2.42 -1.81 -8.28
N VAL A 47 2.83 -3.05 -8.56
CA VAL A 47 1.98 -4.24 -8.34
C VAL A 47 1.63 -4.40 -6.86
N SER A 48 2.59 -4.13 -5.96
CA SER A 48 2.36 -4.14 -4.53
C SER A 48 1.36 -3.05 -4.13
N MET A 49 1.55 -1.81 -4.57
CA MET A 49 0.64 -0.71 -4.23
C MET A 49 -0.80 -1.02 -4.66
N THR A 50 -1.00 -1.52 -5.88
CA THR A 50 -2.34 -1.84 -6.38
C THR A 50 -2.98 -3.00 -5.62
N THR A 51 -2.19 -3.98 -5.19
CA THR A 51 -2.68 -5.19 -4.52
C THR A 51 -2.95 -4.96 -3.04
N PHE A 52 -2.07 -4.23 -2.35
CA PHE A 52 -2.13 -4.04 -0.90
C PHE A 52 -3.05 -2.89 -0.48
N TYR A 53 -3.31 -1.91 -1.34
CA TYR A 53 -4.15 -0.78 -0.96
C TYR A 53 -5.56 -1.19 -0.53
N ALA A 54 -6.23 -2.06 -1.29
CA ALA A 54 -7.58 -2.54 -0.98
C ALA A 54 -7.69 -3.31 0.36
N PRO A 55 -6.87 -4.35 0.65
CA PRO A 55 -6.94 -5.06 1.91
C PRO A 55 -6.54 -4.19 3.11
N ILE A 56 -5.54 -3.31 2.97
CA ILE A 56 -5.14 -2.40 4.06
C ILE A 56 -6.27 -1.44 4.41
N LYS A 57 -6.92 -0.83 3.40
CA LYS A 57 -8.08 0.04 3.60
C LYS A 57 -9.20 -0.69 4.33
N HIS A 58 -9.53 -1.91 3.89
CA HIS A 58 -10.61 -2.70 4.46
C HIS A 58 -10.33 -3.11 5.92
N ILE A 59 -9.09 -3.48 6.25
CA ILE A 59 -8.71 -3.81 7.63
C ILE A 59 -8.78 -2.57 8.52
N LEU A 60 -8.26 -1.43 8.07
CA LEU A 60 -8.30 -0.19 8.85
C LEU A 60 -9.73 0.32 9.12
N LEU A 61 -10.62 0.27 8.12
CA LEU A 61 -12.02 0.64 8.29
C LEU A 61 -12.70 -0.25 9.34
N LYS A 62 -12.48 -1.57 9.25
CA LYS A 62 -12.99 -2.52 10.24
C LYS A 62 -12.43 -2.29 11.64
N TYR A 63 -11.15 -1.93 11.74
CA TYR A 63 -10.47 -1.75 13.04
C TYR A 63 -10.88 -0.46 13.75
N MET A 64 -11.15 0.61 12.99
CA MET A 64 -11.63 1.87 13.55
C MET A 64 -13.14 1.95 13.69
N ASN A 65 -13.87 0.88 13.32
CA ASN A 65 -15.34 0.80 13.39
C ASN A 65 -16.02 2.00 12.71
N ILE A 66 -15.47 2.43 11.58
CA ILE A 66 -16.01 3.53 10.77
C ILE A 66 -16.89 2.88 9.72
N ASP A 67 -18.20 3.03 9.89
CA ASP A 67 -19.21 2.48 9.00
C ASP A 67 -19.21 3.25 7.67
N GLU A 68 -19.16 2.55 6.54
CA GLU A 68 -19.19 3.18 5.21
C GLU A 68 -20.52 3.94 4.94
N SER A 69 -21.55 3.72 5.76
CA SER A 69 -22.84 4.41 5.70
C SER A 69 -22.82 5.87 6.17
N GLU A 70 -21.78 6.33 6.87
CA GLU A 70 -21.67 7.73 7.36
C GLU A 70 -21.30 8.75 6.25
N THR A 71 -21.29 8.32 4.98
CA THR A 71 -21.03 9.19 3.82
C THR A 71 -22.25 9.39 2.91
N ILE A 72 -23.39 8.78 3.25
CA ILE A 72 -24.68 8.99 2.59
C ILE A 72 -25.68 9.59 3.58
N ASP A 73 -25.23 10.53 4.41
CA ASP A 73 -26.09 11.53 5.04
C ASP A 73 -25.20 12.75 5.30
N ASP A 74 -25.67 13.91 4.84
CA ASP A 74 -25.03 15.25 4.72
C ASP A 74 -24.14 15.53 3.49
#